data_AF-A0A962LLT9-F1
#
_entry.id   AF-A0A962LLT9-F1
#
_cell.length_a   1.000
_cell.length_b   1.000
_cell.length_c   1.000
_cell.angle_alpha   90.00
_cell.angle_beta   90.00
_cell.angle_gamma   90.00
#
_symmetry.space_group_name_H-M   'P 1'
#
loop_
_entity.id
_entity.type
_entity.pdbx_description
1 polymer ?
#
loop_
_entity_poly.entity_id
_entity_poly.type
_entity_poly.pdbx_seq_one_letter_code
_entity_poly.pdbx_strand_id
1 'polypeptide(L)'
;MQGYEDVTLYKLTPERERELVDKQIECNFIWTNKEGHGIGVIMNYVARDGSIWLTATRQRARIKALQRDPRASVVISSMGT
;
A
#
# COMPACT_ATOMS: atom_id res chain seq x y z
N MET A 1 21.80 -20.57 1.75
CA MET A 1 20.51 -19.86 1.83
C MET A 1 20.71 -18.48 1.21
N GLN A 2 20.79 -18.41 -0.12
CA GLN A 2 21.38 -17.26 -0.83
C GLN A 2 20.35 -16.17 -1.20
N GLY A 3 19.04 -16.47 -1.10
CA GLY A 3 17.97 -15.54 -1.45
C GLY A 3 17.59 -14.50 -0.40
N TYR A 4 18.04 -14.63 0.86
CA TYR A 4 17.68 -13.68 1.91
C TYR A 4 18.49 -12.37 1.87
N GLU A 5 19.68 -12.39 1.27
CA GLU A 5 20.54 -11.20 1.18
C GLU A 5 20.21 -10.34 -0.04
N ASP A 6 19.84 -10.96 -1.17
CA ASP A 6 19.40 -10.26 -2.37
C ASP A 6 17.89 -10.37 -2.57
N VAL A 7 17.16 -9.44 -1.95
CA VAL A 7 15.70 -9.36 -2.04
C VAL A 7 15.21 -8.77 -3.36
N THR A 8 16.10 -8.26 -4.23
CA THR A 8 15.70 -7.69 -5.52
C THR A 8 15.16 -8.74 -6.48
N LEU A 9 15.45 -10.01 -6.21
CA LEU A 9 14.97 -11.18 -6.92
C LEU A 9 13.45 -11.42 -6.76
N TYR A 10 12.81 -10.82 -5.75
CA TYR A 10 11.39 -11.04 -5.45
C TYR A 10 10.44 -10.02 -6.08
N LYS A 11 10.89 -9.30 -7.11
CA LYS A 11 10.01 -8.40 -7.87
C LYS A 11 8.90 -9.20 -8.56
N LEU A 12 7.67 -8.69 -8.48
CA LEU A 12 6.57 -9.22 -9.26
C LEU A 12 6.81 -8.95 -10.75
N THR A 13 6.46 -9.92 -11.59
CA THR A 13 6.31 -9.64 -13.03
C THR A 13 5.07 -8.76 -13.23
N PRO A 14 4.99 -7.99 -14.32
CA PRO A 14 3.80 -7.18 -14.62
C PRO A 14 2.49 -7.99 -14.63
N GLU A 15 2.55 -9.25 -15.05
CA GLU A 15 1.40 -10.17 -15.09
C GLU A 15 0.94 -10.53 -13.67
N ARG A 16 1.89 -10.83 -12.78
CA ARG A 16 1.60 -11.16 -11.38
C ARG A 16 1.13 -9.95 -10.60
N GLU A 17 1.65 -8.76 -10.89
CA GLU A 17 1.17 -7.52 -10.30
C GLU A 17 -0.28 -7.24 -10.71
N ARG A 18 -0.62 -7.40 -12.00
CA ARG A 18 -2.01 -7.28 -12.47
C ARG A 18 -2.93 -8.30 -11.80
N GLU A 19 -2.54 -9.57 -11.78
CA GLU A 19 -3.32 -10.63 -11.11
C GLU A 19 -3.56 -10.31 -9.63
N LEU A 20 -2.53 -9.84 -8.92
CA LEU A 20 -2.62 -9.45 -7.53
C LEU A 20 -3.65 -8.34 -7.33
N VAL A 21 -3.51 -7.27 -8.12
CA VAL A 21 -4.35 -6.08 -8.00
C VAL A 21 -5.82 -6.36 -8.38
N ASP A 22 -6.05 -7.25 -9.35
CA ASP A 22 -7.39 -7.64 -9.81
C ASP A 22 -8.12 -8.57 -8.82
N LYS A 23 -7.40 -9.45 -8.12
CA LYS A 23 -7.99 -10.41 -7.18
C LYS A 23 -8.20 -9.83 -5.78
N GLN A 24 -7.34 -8.90 -5.35
CA GLN A 24 -7.39 -8.35 -4.00
C GLN A 24 -8.35 -7.16 -3.92
N ILE A 25 -8.91 -6.95 -2.72
CA ILE A 25 -9.87 -5.87 -2.46
C ILE A 25 -9.43 -4.93 -1.34
N GLU A 26 -8.39 -5.31 -0.58
CA GLU A 26 -7.89 -4.58 0.57
C GLU A 26 -6.38 -4.34 0.49
N CYS A 27 -5.94 -3.27 1.16
CA CYS A 27 -4.52 -2.96 1.31
C CYS A 27 -4.25 -2.42 2.72
N ASN A 28 -3.00 -2.55 3.16
CA ASN A 28 -2.49 -1.77 4.28
C ASN A 28 -1.92 -0.46 3.75
N PHE A 29 -2.58 0.64 4.08
CA PHE A 29 -2.14 1.98 3.72
C PHE A 29 -1.35 2.60 4.88
N ILE A 30 -0.10 2.95 4.62
CA ILE A 30 0.90 3.32 5.62
C ILE A 30 1.37 4.76 5.38
N TRP A 31 1.43 5.56 6.44
CA TRP A 31 1.92 6.94 6.40
C TRP A 31 2.70 7.28 7.68
N THR A 32 3.38 8.43 7.68
CA THR A 32 4.12 8.90 8.86
C THR A 32 3.31 9.93 9.66
N ASN A 33 3.21 9.75 10.97
CA ASN A 33 2.57 10.74 11.85
C ASN A 33 3.51 11.94 12.11
N LYS A 34 3.09 12.92 12.93
CA LYS A 34 3.91 14.11 13.23
C LYS A 34 5.20 13.82 14.03
N GLU A 35 5.27 12.65 14.67
CA GLU A 35 6.41 12.20 15.49
C GLU A 35 7.39 11.34 14.69
N GLY A 36 7.11 11.07 13.40
CA GLY A 36 7.95 10.20 12.58
C GLY A 36 7.56 8.72 12.62
N HIS A 37 6.55 8.33 13.40
CA HIS A 37 6.11 6.94 13.47
C HIS A 37 5.32 6.52 12.23
N GLY A 38 5.64 5.33 11.69
CA GLY A 38 4.84 4.68 10.65
C GLY A 38 3.53 4.14 11.21
N ILE A 39 2.41 4.59 10.68
CA ILE A 39 1.05 4.18 11.05
C ILE A 39 0.40 3.51 9.85
N GLY A 40 -0.27 2.37 10.08
CA GLY A 40 -0.95 1.61 9.03
C GLY A 40 -2.43 1.40 9.32
N VAL A 41 -3.23 1.27 8.27
CA VAL A 41 -4.64 0.84 8.37
C VAL A 41 -4.98 -0.08 7.21
N ILE A 42 -5.70 -1.16 7.51
CA ILE A 42 -6.30 -2.02 6.49
C ILE A 42 -7.58 -1.36 5.98
N MET A 43 -7.69 -1.19 4.67
CA MET A 43 -8.90 -0.67 4.05
C MET A 43 -9.07 -1.14 2.61
N ASN A 44 -10.30 -1.13 2.14
CA ASN A 44 -10.61 -1.44 0.75
C ASN A 44 -10.04 -0.38 -0.18
N TYR A 45 -9.62 -0.81 -1.37
CA TYR A 45 -9.14 0.06 -2.43
C TYR A 45 -9.89 -0.16 -3.74
N VAL A 46 -9.74 0.78 -4.68
CA VAL A 46 -10.10 0.59 -6.09
C VAL A 46 -8.85 0.79 -6.93
N ALA A 47 -8.45 -0.21 -7.70
CA ALA A 47 -7.36 -0.06 -8.66
C ALA A 47 -7.92 0.41 -10.00
N ARG A 48 -7.40 1.53 -10.48
CA ARG A 48 -7.84 2.11 -11.75
C ARG A 48 -6.80 3.08 -12.30
N ASP A 49 -6.56 2.98 -13.60
CA ASP A 49 -5.67 3.89 -14.35
C ASP A 49 -4.27 3.99 -13.72
N GLY A 50 -3.69 2.84 -13.36
CA GLY A 50 -2.36 2.77 -12.73
C GLY A 50 -2.29 3.30 -11.30
N SER A 51 -3.44 3.59 -10.67
CA SER A 51 -3.53 4.17 -9.33
C SER A 51 -4.34 3.30 -8.37
N ILE A 52 -3.94 3.29 -7.10
CA ILE A 52 -4.71 2.71 -5.99
C ILE A 52 -5.49 3.83 -5.30
N TRP A 53 -6.81 3.79 -5.45
CA TRP A 53 -7.74 4.77 -4.91
C TRP A 53 -8.26 4.34 -3.54
N LEU A 54 -8.27 5.29 -2.61
CA LEU A 54 -8.68 5.09 -1.22
C LEU A 54 -9.67 6.18 -0.82
N THR A 55 -10.72 5.80 -0.08
CA THR A 55 -11.71 6.76 0.41
C THR A 55 -11.41 7.16 1.86
N ALA A 56 -11.44 8.46 2.13
CA ALA A 56 -11.19 9.00 3.46
C ALA A 56 -11.96 10.30 3.68
N THR A 57 -12.46 10.49 4.89
CA THR A 57 -13.07 11.76 5.27
C THR A 57 -12.00 12.74 5.79
N ARG A 58 -12.16 14.03 5.49
CA ARG A 58 -11.13 15.07 5.75
C ARG A 58 -10.73 15.19 7.23
N GLN A 59 -11.63 14.84 8.15
CA GLN A 59 -11.41 14.91 9.59
C GLN A 59 -10.46 13.84 10.14
N ARG A 60 -10.15 12.78 9.37
CA ARG A 60 -9.28 11.69 9.86
C ARG A 60 -7.85 12.20 10.07
N ALA A 61 -7.23 11.75 11.16
CA ALA A 61 -5.85 12.11 11.49
C ALA A 61 -4.86 11.81 10.34
N ARG A 62 -5.09 10.74 9.57
CA ARG A 62 -4.29 10.40 8.38
C ARG A 62 -4.29 11.51 7.32
N ILE A 63 -5.42 12.17 7.09
CA ILE A 63 -5.50 13.24 6.07
C ILE A 63 -4.68 14.45 6.50
N LYS A 64 -4.77 14.84 7.78
CA LYS A 64 -3.91 15.89 8.34
C LYS A 64 -2.43 15.50 8.32
N ALA A 65 -2.10 14.21 8.44
CA ALA A 65 -0.74 13.71 8.32
C ALA A 65 -0.20 13.82 6.89
N LEU A 66 -0.96 13.33 5.93
CA LEU A 66 -0.61 13.35 4.50
C LEU A 66 -0.52 14.76 3.93
N GLN A 67 -1.30 15.71 4.46
CA GLN A 67 -1.19 17.12 4.08
C GLN A 67 0.14 17.76 4.50
N ARG A 68 0.76 17.29 5.60
CA ARG A 68 2.09 17.77 6.02
C ARG A 68 3.21 17.03 5.30
N ASP A 69 3.06 15.73 5.10
CA ASP A 69 4.02 14.87 4.42
C ASP A 69 3.25 13.89 3.52
N PRO A 70 3.27 14.09 2.19
CA PRO A 70 2.44 13.31 1.27
C PRO A 70 2.99 11.91 0.99
N ARG A 71 4.14 11.54 1.56
CA ARG A 71 4.74 10.22 1.36
C ARG A 71 3.93 9.16 2.11
N ALA A 72 3.61 8.08 1.39
CA ALA A 72 2.87 6.95 1.91
C ALA A 72 3.29 5.66 1.18
N SER A 73 2.98 4.52 1.78
CA SER A 73 3.15 3.20 1.18
C SER A 73 1.84 2.44 1.16
N VAL A 74 1.67 1.60 0.14
CA VAL A 74 0.57 0.65 0.04
C VAL A 74 1.17 -0.74 0.04
N VAL A 75 0.64 -1.63 0.87
CA VAL A 75 0.99 -3.04 0.88
C VAL A 75 -0.25 -3.85 0.56
N ILE A 76 -0.17 -4.67 -0.49
CA ILE A 76 -1.22 -5.61 -0.89
C ILE A 76 -0.64 -7.01 -0.73
N SER A 77 -1.35 -7.87 -0.02
CA SER A 77 -0.95 -9.25 0.21
C SER A 77 -1.42 -10.13 -0.93
N SER A 78 -0.59 -11.08 -1.37
CA SER A 78 -1.00 -12.14 -2.31
C SER A 78 -1.75 -13.29 -1.63
N MET A 79 -2.06 -13.17 -0.33
CA MET A 79 -2.83 -14.19 0.35
C MET A 79 -4.22 -14.34 -0.31
N GLY A 80 -4.54 -15.53 -0.78
CA GLY A 80 -5.80 -15.83 -1.45
C GLY A 80 -5.82 -15.55 -2.96
N THR A 81 -4.69 -15.20 -3.60
CA THR A 81 -4.56 -15.19 -5.07
C THR A 81 -4.17 -16.53 -5.65
#